data_AF-A0A8D9LPJ8-F1
#
_entry.id   AF-A0A8D9LPJ8-F1
#
_cell.length_a   1.000
_cell.length_b   1.000
_cell.length_c   1.000
_cell.angle_alpha   90.00
_cell.angle_beta   90.00
_cell.angle_gamma   90.00
#
_symmetry.space_group_name_H-M   'P 1'
#
loop_
_entity.id
_entity.type
_entity.pdbx_description
1 polymer ?
#
loop_
_entity_poly.entity_id
_entity_poly.type
_entity_poly.pdbx_seq_one_letter_code
_entity_poly.pdbx_strand_id
1 'polypeptide(L)'
;MASWNSIPLEISYEVVGWIAFTSWSISFYPQLILNFRRKSVVGLNFDFVLLNLTKHSSYMIYNVCLYFSPIIQNTMIPVAANDVAFSIHAVVLTALTLFQIFIYERGPQKVSRFATGLVVLVWGFAAICFFIALPSHSWLWLITIFKFAMTCVKYIPQSHLCPLPLMVQPIIWNYDHSLRLYPTPHTVYS
;
A
#
# COMPACT_ATOMS: atom_id res chain seq x y z
N MET A 1 -16.77 5.87 -23.69
CA MET A 1 -15.99 6.97 -23.07
C MET A 1 -16.96 7.85 -22.29
N ALA A 2 -16.93 7.82 -20.96
CA ALA A 2 -17.57 8.87 -20.18
C ALA A 2 -16.73 10.15 -20.41
N SER A 3 -17.19 11.01 -21.31
CA SER A 3 -16.53 12.29 -21.59
C SER A 3 -16.62 13.17 -20.35
N TRP A 4 -15.51 13.75 -19.91
CA TRP A 4 -15.53 14.79 -18.90
C TRP A 4 -16.47 15.91 -19.35
N ASN A 5 -17.40 16.31 -18.48
CA ASN A 5 -18.34 17.38 -18.79
C ASN A 5 -17.63 18.74 -18.94
N SER A 6 -16.39 18.87 -18.46
CA SER A 6 -15.58 20.07 -18.57
C SER A 6 -14.09 19.75 -18.75
N ILE A 7 -13.52 20.20 -19.87
CA ILE A 7 -12.08 20.09 -20.20
C ILE A 7 -11.19 20.66 -19.08
N PRO A 8 -11.52 21.78 -18.41
CA PRO A 8 -10.71 22.27 -17.29
C PRO A 8 -10.63 21.30 -16.11
N LEU A 9 -11.69 20.51 -15.85
CA LEU A 9 -11.71 19.55 -14.75
C LEU A 9 -10.83 18.33 -15.05
N GLU A 10 -10.83 17.87 -16.30
CA GLU A 10 -9.95 16.81 -16.79
C GLU A 10 -8.47 17.20 -16.63
N ILE A 11 -8.10 18.40 -17.09
CA ILE A 11 -6.72 18.91 -16.96
C ILE A 11 -6.34 19.05 -15.49
N SER A 12 -7.23 19.57 -14.65
CA SER A 12 -6.97 19.74 -13.22
C SER A 12 -6.77 18.40 -12.51
N TYR A 13 -7.58 17.39 -12.86
CA TYR A 13 -7.46 16.04 -12.32
C TYR A 13 -6.12 15.41 -12.66
N GLU A 14 -5.70 15.47 -13.92
CA GLU A 14 -4.39 14.96 -14.36
C GLU A 14 -3.23 15.66 -13.65
N VAL A 15 -3.25 17.01 -13.59
CA VAL A 15 -2.19 17.79 -12.93
C VAL A 15 -2.07 17.44 -11.45
N VAL A 16 -3.18 17.37 -10.72
CA VAL A 16 -3.16 16.98 -9.29
C VAL A 16 -2.67 15.54 -9.15
N GLY A 17 -3.06 14.65 -10.06
CA GLY A 17 -2.59 13.26 -10.09
C GLY A 17 -1.07 13.13 -10.21
N TRP A 18 -0.44 13.91 -11.10
CA TRP A 18 1.02 13.91 -11.27
C TRP A 18 1.78 14.61 -10.13
N ILE A 19 1.20 15.65 -9.53
CA ILE A 19 1.73 16.28 -8.31
C ILE A 19 1.70 15.30 -7.14
N ALA A 20 0.61 14.56 -6.98
CA ALA A 20 0.52 13.52 -5.97
C ALA A 20 1.58 12.44 -6.22
N PHE A 21 1.69 11.92 -7.44
CA PHE A 21 2.73 10.94 -7.81
C PHE A 21 4.14 11.42 -7.42
N THR A 22 4.51 12.66 -7.77
CA THR A 22 5.84 13.20 -7.47
C THR A 22 6.07 13.38 -5.97
N SER A 23 5.11 13.95 -5.25
CA SER A 23 5.18 14.13 -3.80
C SER A 23 5.37 12.80 -3.05
N TRP A 24 4.57 11.80 -3.39
CA TRP A 24 4.69 10.46 -2.80
C TRP A 24 6.01 9.78 -3.20
N SER A 25 6.46 9.93 -4.44
CA SER A 25 7.72 9.33 -4.93
C SER A 25 8.93 9.85 -4.14
N ILE A 26 8.99 11.16 -3.85
CA ILE A 26 10.09 11.77 -3.08
C ILE A 26 10.26 11.12 -1.71
N SER A 27 9.17 10.67 -1.07
CA SER A 27 9.20 10.07 0.27
C SER A 27 9.95 8.73 0.34
N PHE A 28 10.13 8.02 -0.77
CA PHE A 28 10.83 6.73 -0.80
C PHE A 28 12.37 6.87 -0.85
N TYR A 29 12.88 7.98 -1.39
CA TYR A 29 14.32 8.16 -1.64
C TYR A 29 15.18 8.35 -0.37
N PRO A 30 14.75 9.09 0.68
CA PRO A 30 15.57 9.30 1.86
C PRO A 30 16.07 8.01 2.49
N GLN A 31 15.21 6.99 2.61
CA GLN A 31 15.58 5.69 3.17
C GLN A 31 16.61 4.96 2.29
N LEU A 32 16.40 4.98 0.98
CA LEU A 32 17.28 4.32 0.01
C LEU A 32 18.68 4.93 0.00
N ILE A 33 18.75 6.27 0.06
CA ILE A 33 20.00 7.03 0.13
C ILE A 33 20.70 6.80 1.46
N LEU A 34 19.96 6.82 2.58
CA LEU A 34 20.53 6.61 3.90
C LEU A 34 21.17 5.21 4.01
N ASN A 35 20.46 4.17 3.57
CA ASN A 35 20.98 2.80 3.52
C ASN A 35 22.24 2.72 2.64
N PHE A 36 22.24 3.38 1.48
CA PHE A 36 23.39 3.39 0.58
C PHE A 36 24.61 4.10 1.17
N ARG A 37 24.41 5.22 1.89
CA ARG A 37 25.48 5.99 2.53
C ARG A 37 26.05 5.28 3.75
N ARG A 38 25.20 4.66 4.57
CA ARG A 38 25.64 3.96 5.80
C ARG A 38 26.16 2.54 5.54
N LYS A 39 25.86 1.96 4.37
CA LYS A 39 26.13 0.55 4.04
C LYS A 39 25.58 -0.43 5.10
N SER A 40 24.56 0.01 5.81
CA SER A 40 23.94 -0.67 6.93
C SER A 40 22.44 -0.36 6.91
N VAL A 41 21.63 -1.39 7.18
CA VAL A 41 20.18 -1.30 7.29
C VAL A 41 19.72 -1.42 8.75
N VAL A 42 20.64 -1.29 9.70
CA VAL A 42 20.32 -1.35 11.14
C VAL A 42 19.40 -0.19 11.52
N GLY A 43 18.23 -0.54 12.06
CA GLY A 43 17.17 0.42 12.43
C GLY A 43 16.01 0.49 11.42
N LEU A 44 16.14 -0.15 10.25
CA LEU A 44 15.03 -0.35 9.32
C LEU A 44 14.16 -1.51 9.78
N ASN A 45 12.84 -1.33 9.80
CA ASN A 45 11.91 -2.40 10.11
C ASN A 45 11.72 -3.30 8.87
N PHE A 46 12.26 -4.52 8.90
CA PHE A 46 12.17 -5.45 7.77
C PHE A 46 10.74 -5.93 7.50
N ASP A 47 9.91 -6.07 8.53
CA ASP A 47 8.50 -6.44 8.38
C ASP A 47 7.75 -5.35 7.62
N PHE A 48 8.02 -4.08 7.95
CA PHE A 48 7.46 -2.94 7.24
C PHE A 48 7.84 -2.97 5.75
N VAL A 49 9.11 -3.20 5.42
CA VAL A 49 9.56 -3.25 4.01
C VAL A 49 8.89 -4.40 3.26
N LEU A 50 8.83 -5.59 3.87
CA LEU A 50 8.22 -6.77 3.26
C LEU A 50 6.70 -6.60 3.03
N LEU A 51 6.00 -6.05 4.02
CA LEU A 51 4.56 -5.77 3.91
C LEU A 51 4.27 -4.66 2.91
N ASN A 52 5.12 -3.62 2.83
CA ASN A 52 4.99 -2.58 1.82
C ASN A 52 5.20 -3.12 0.41
N LEU A 53 6.19 -3.98 0.19
CA LEU A 53 6.40 -4.60 -1.11
C LEU A 53 5.17 -5.39 -1.55
N THR A 54 4.59 -6.17 -0.64
CA THR A 54 3.35 -6.92 -0.90
C THR A 54 2.18 -6.00 -1.23
N LYS A 55 1.98 -4.95 -0.44
CA LYS A 55 0.93 -3.94 -0.65
C LYS A 55 1.06 -3.26 -2.02
N HIS A 56 2.25 -2.76 -2.36
CA HIS A 56 2.49 -2.06 -3.62
C HIS A 56 2.42 -2.99 -4.83
N SER A 57 2.87 -4.25 -4.69
CA SER A 57 2.77 -5.24 -5.76
C SER A 57 1.32 -5.62 -6.05
N SER A 58 0.49 -5.83 -5.03
CA SER A 58 -0.94 -6.07 -5.21
C SER A 58 -1.66 -4.86 -5.82
N TYR A 59 -1.26 -3.64 -5.46
CA TYR A 59 -1.79 -2.40 -6.05
C TYR A 59 -1.41 -2.25 -7.52
N MET A 60 -0.16 -2.56 -7.87
CA MET A 60 0.30 -2.57 -9.25
C MET A 60 -0.49 -3.58 -10.09
N ILE A 61 -0.65 -4.82 -9.62
CA ILE A 61 -1.42 -5.86 -10.33
C ILE A 61 -2.87 -5.39 -10.53
N TYR A 62 -3.50 -4.84 -9.49
CA TYR A 62 -4.87 -4.33 -9.57
C TYR A 62 -5.00 -3.20 -10.62
N ASN A 63 -4.13 -2.19 -10.58
CA ASN A 63 -4.17 -1.07 -11.50
C ASN A 63 -3.85 -1.48 -12.94
N VAL A 64 -2.87 -2.36 -13.14
CA VAL A 64 -2.51 -2.89 -14.47
C VAL A 64 -3.67 -3.72 -15.04
N CYS A 65 -4.25 -4.64 -14.26
CA CYS A 65 -5.38 -5.46 -14.72
C CYS A 65 -6.63 -4.62 -15.03
N LEU A 66 -6.90 -3.57 -14.24
CA LEU A 66 -7.98 -2.63 -14.54
C LEU A 66 -7.69 -1.81 -15.80
N TYR A 67 -6.46 -1.32 -15.94
CA TYR A 67 -6.05 -0.50 -17.08
C TYR A 67 -6.15 -1.27 -18.40
N PHE A 68 -5.74 -2.54 -18.44
CA PHE A 68 -5.80 -3.36 -19.65
C PHE A 68 -7.17 -3.99 -19.93
N SER A 69 -8.15 -3.91 -19.02
CA SER A 69 -9.46 -4.54 -19.22
C SER A 69 -10.40 -3.65 -20.06
N PRO A 70 -10.70 -3.99 -21.33
CA PRO A 70 -11.55 -3.18 -22.21
C PRO A 70 -13.01 -3.14 -21.76
N ILE A 71 -13.44 -4.10 -20.91
CA ILE A 71 -14.80 -4.18 -20.36
C ILE A 71 -15.03 -3.08 -19.30
N ILE A 72 -13.99 -2.72 -18.54
CA ILE A 72 -14.10 -1.78 -17.41
C ILE A 72 -13.90 -0.33 -17.87
N GLN A 73 -13.04 -0.10 -18.87
CA GLN A 73 -12.85 1.24 -19.46
C GLN A 73 -14.15 1.82 -20.07
N ASN A 74 -15.11 0.97 -20.44
CA ASN A 74 -16.37 1.40 -21.03
C ASN A 74 -17.47 1.72 -20.00
N THR A 75 -17.32 1.28 -18.74
CA THR A 75 -18.36 1.38 -17.70
C THR A 75 -17.94 2.19 -16.47
N MET A 76 -16.64 2.41 -16.24
CA MET A 76 -16.12 3.20 -15.12
C MET A 76 -15.05 4.21 -15.60
N ILE A 77 -14.80 5.24 -14.79
CA ILE A 77 -13.72 6.22 -15.04
C ILE A 77 -12.42 5.43 -15.22
N PRO A 78 -11.69 5.61 -16.34
CA PRO A 78 -10.48 4.86 -16.61
C PRO A 78 -9.45 5.12 -15.50
N VAL A 79 -8.75 4.07 -15.06
CA VAL A 79 -7.65 4.21 -14.10
C VAL A 79 -6.65 5.20 -14.68
N ALA A 80 -6.37 6.25 -13.93
CA ALA A 80 -5.51 7.32 -14.38
C ALA A 80 -4.05 6.81 -14.48
N ALA A 81 -3.35 7.22 -15.54
CA ALA A 81 -2.03 6.67 -15.88
C ALA A 81 -0.99 6.92 -14.77
N ASN A 82 -1.18 8.01 -14.02
CA ASN A 82 -0.39 8.36 -12.84
C ASN A 82 -0.49 7.31 -11.71
N ASP A 83 -1.65 6.66 -11.51
CA ASP A 83 -1.80 5.61 -10.48
C ASP A 83 -1.03 4.33 -10.83
N VAL A 84 -1.01 3.98 -12.12
CA VAL A 84 -0.19 2.87 -12.65
C VAL A 84 1.29 3.21 -12.49
N ALA A 85 1.71 4.39 -12.97
CA ALA A 85 3.10 4.85 -12.86
C ALA A 85 3.59 4.89 -11.40
N PHE A 86 2.75 5.39 -10.49
CA PHE A 86 3.03 5.40 -9.05
C PHE A 86 3.24 4.00 -8.49
N SER A 87 2.33 3.08 -8.81
CA SER A 87 2.38 1.72 -8.29
C SER A 87 3.64 0.97 -8.73
N ILE A 88 4.03 1.09 -10.00
CA ILE A 88 5.26 0.50 -10.55
C ILE A 88 6.48 1.12 -9.87
N HIS A 89 6.53 2.45 -9.77
CA HIS A 89 7.63 3.16 -9.12
C HIS A 89 7.81 2.72 -7.65
N ALA A 90 6.72 2.62 -6.90
CA ALA A 90 6.74 2.18 -5.51
C ALA A 90 7.22 0.73 -5.37
N VAL A 91 6.80 -0.19 -6.25
CA VAL A 91 7.31 -1.57 -6.27
C VAL A 91 8.82 -1.59 -6.54
N VAL A 92 9.30 -0.82 -7.50
CA VAL A 92 10.73 -0.75 -7.82
C VAL A 92 11.54 -0.24 -6.63
N LEU A 93 11.16 0.89 -6.02
CA LEU A 93 11.91 1.45 -4.89
C LEU A 93 11.86 0.58 -3.63
N THR A 94 10.72 -0.08 -3.36
CA THR A 94 10.62 -1.03 -2.24
C THR A 94 11.42 -2.31 -2.51
N ALA A 95 11.46 -2.80 -3.74
CA ALA A 95 12.32 -3.92 -4.14
C ALA A 95 13.81 -3.58 -4.01
N LEU A 96 14.22 -2.37 -4.40
CA LEU A 96 15.59 -1.90 -4.18
C LEU A 96 15.93 -1.82 -2.69
N THR A 97 14.99 -1.37 -1.85
CA THR A 97 15.17 -1.35 -0.40
C THR A 97 15.31 -2.78 0.16
N LEU A 98 14.52 -3.73 -0.34
CA LEU A 98 14.62 -5.13 0.05
C LEU A 98 15.96 -5.73 -0.40
N PHE A 99 16.42 -5.40 -1.60
CA PHE A 99 17.75 -5.79 -2.08
C PHE A 99 18.87 -5.25 -1.19
N GLN A 100 18.76 -4.01 -0.71
CA GLN A 100 19.69 -3.45 0.27
C GLN A 100 19.71 -4.23 1.59
N ILE A 101 18.57 -4.76 2.05
CA ILE A 101 18.50 -5.61 3.25
C ILE A 101 19.29 -6.92 3.08
N PHE A 102 19.36 -7.46 1.85
CA PHE A 102 20.12 -8.68 1.57
C PHE A 102 21.63 -8.46 1.50
N ILE A 103 22.09 -7.27 1.07
CA ILE A 103 23.51 -6.97 0.86
C ILE A 103 24.16 -6.29 2.06
N TYR A 104 23.47 -5.34 2.69
CA TYR A 104 24.06 -4.51 3.74
C TYR A 104 23.97 -5.13 5.12
N GLU A 105 24.77 -4.58 6.04
CA GLU A 105 24.80 -5.06 7.41
C GLU A 105 23.44 -4.87 8.09
N ARG A 106 22.87 -5.99 8.57
CA ARG A 106 21.53 -6.09 9.16
C ARG A 106 21.52 -6.26 10.67
N GLY A 107 22.69 -6.49 11.28
CA GLY A 107 22.82 -6.81 12.70
C GLY A 107 21.99 -8.05 13.11
N PRO A 108 21.43 -8.08 14.34
CA PRO A 108 20.61 -9.20 14.82
C PRO A 108 19.15 -9.16 14.34
N GLN A 109 18.76 -8.16 13.55
CA GLN A 109 17.39 -7.98 13.09
C GLN A 109 16.99 -9.07 12.10
N LYS A 110 15.78 -9.61 12.24
CA LYS A 110 15.21 -10.64 11.36
C LYS A 110 13.77 -10.29 11.05
N VAL A 111 13.30 -10.77 9.91
CA VAL A 111 11.88 -10.70 9.54
C VAL A 111 11.08 -11.56 10.53
N SER A 112 9.98 -11.04 11.04
CA SER A 112 9.05 -11.76 11.90
C SER A 112 8.40 -12.92 11.14
N ARG A 113 8.28 -14.06 11.83
CA ARG A 113 7.54 -15.22 11.31
C ARG A 113 6.08 -14.88 11.03
N PHE A 114 5.50 -13.95 11.79
CA PHE A 114 4.14 -13.49 11.56
C PHE A 114 4.01 -12.73 10.23
N ALA A 115 4.88 -11.75 9.98
CA ALA A 115 4.88 -10.99 8.73
C ALA A 115 5.12 -11.90 7.52
N THR A 116 6.07 -12.84 7.65
CA THR A 116 6.33 -13.85 6.60
C THR A 116 5.10 -14.73 6.36
N GLY A 117 4.46 -15.22 7.42
CA GLY A 117 3.25 -16.03 7.33
C GLY A 117 2.10 -15.29 6.64
N LEU A 118 1.89 -14.01 6.97
CA LEU A 118 0.88 -13.19 6.33
C LEU A 118 1.13 -13.03 4.82
N VAL A 119 2.38 -12.78 4.43
CA VAL A 119 2.77 -12.64 3.02
C VAL A 119 2.56 -13.96 2.27
N VAL A 120 2.99 -15.08 2.84
CA VAL A 120 2.77 -16.41 2.24
C VAL A 120 1.29 -16.72 2.09
N LEU A 121 0.46 -16.41 3.09
CA LEU A 121 -0.99 -16.60 3.01
C LEU A 121 -1.63 -15.76 1.91
N VAL A 122 -1.27 -14.47 1.83
CA VAL A 122 -1.83 -13.55 0.82
C VAL A 122 -1.45 -13.97 -0.59
N TRP A 123 -0.17 -14.23 -0.84
CA TRP A 123 0.29 -14.66 -2.17
C TRP A 123 -0.13 -16.07 -2.52
N GLY A 124 -0.18 -16.98 -1.54
CA GLY A 124 -0.69 -18.33 -1.72
C GLY A 124 -2.16 -18.34 -2.11
N PHE A 125 -2.99 -17.57 -1.42
CA PHE A 125 -4.40 -17.38 -1.78
C PHE A 125 -4.54 -16.77 -3.18
N ALA A 126 -3.79 -15.71 -3.50
CA ALA A 126 -3.80 -15.10 -4.82
C ALA A 126 -3.39 -16.07 -5.94
N ALA A 127 -2.38 -16.92 -5.70
CA ALA A 127 -1.94 -17.93 -6.66
C ALA A 127 -3.02 -19.00 -6.89
N ILE A 128 -3.64 -19.52 -5.83
CA ILE A 128 -4.75 -20.48 -5.94
C ILE A 128 -5.88 -19.88 -6.78
N CYS A 129 -6.28 -18.65 -6.48
CA CYS A 129 -7.32 -17.95 -7.23
C CYS A 129 -6.95 -17.71 -8.70
N PHE A 130 -5.67 -17.39 -8.98
CA PHE A 130 -5.17 -17.27 -10.35
C PHE A 130 -5.34 -18.59 -11.12
N PHE A 131 -4.94 -19.72 -10.53
CA PHE A 131 -5.07 -21.03 -11.18
C PHE A 131 -6.52 -21.47 -11.37
N ILE A 132 -7.43 -21.13 -10.44
CA ILE A 132 -8.87 -21.38 -10.58
C ILE A 132 -9.50 -20.52 -11.69
N ALA A 133 -9.02 -19.28 -11.87
CA ALA A 133 -9.54 -18.35 -12.85
C ALA A 133 -8.98 -18.55 -14.27
N LEU A 134 -7.86 -19.26 -14.43
CA LEU A 134 -7.25 -19.57 -15.73
C LEU A 134 -8.22 -20.27 -16.71
N PRO A 135 -8.99 -21.30 -16.31
CA PRO A 135 -9.90 -22.00 -17.22
C PRO A 135 -11.19 -21.21 -17.52
N SER A 136 -11.63 -20.34 -16.61
CA SER A 136 -12.91 -19.63 -16.73
C SER A 136 -12.83 -18.32 -17.50
N HIS A 137 -11.62 -17.87 -17.91
CA HIS A 137 -11.35 -16.59 -18.59
C HIS A 137 -12.02 -15.36 -17.92
N SER A 138 -12.39 -15.47 -16.65
CA SER A 138 -13.15 -14.46 -15.92
C SER A 138 -12.20 -13.45 -15.28
N TRP A 139 -11.56 -12.62 -16.10
CA TRP A 139 -10.59 -11.60 -15.69
C TRP A 139 -11.13 -10.64 -14.60
N LEU A 140 -12.45 -10.38 -14.59
CA LEU A 140 -13.11 -9.57 -13.56
C LEU A 140 -13.02 -10.20 -12.17
N TRP A 141 -13.13 -11.52 -12.08
CA TRP A 141 -13.08 -12.25 -10.81
C TRP A 141 -11.68 -12.16 -10.18
N LEU A 142 -10.65 -12.20 -11.03
CA LEU A 142 -9.25 -12.04 -10.67
C LEU A 142 -9.00 -10.66 -10.02
N ILE A 143 -9.54 -9.58 -10.63
CA ILE A 143 -9.40 -8.21 -10.13
C ILE A 143 -10.04 -8.01 -8.74
N THR A 144 -11.22 -8.60 -8.50
CA THR A 144 -11.90 -8.50 -7.19
C THR A 144 -11.08 -9.14 -6.07
N ILE A 145 -10.38 -10.23 -6.37
CA ILE A 145 -9.57 -10.97 -5.40
C ILE A 145 -8.30 -10.19 -5.03
N PHE A 146 -7.60 -9.61 -6.01
CA PHE A 146 -6.45 -8.75 -5.72
C PHE A 146 -6.84 -7.50 -4.93
N LYS A 147 -8.04 -6.95 -5.16
CA LYS A 147 -8.58 -5.88 -4.33
C LYS A 147 -8.78 -6.30 -2.87
N PHE A 148 -9.32 -7.49 -2.64
CA PHE A 148 -9.49 -8.03 -1.29
C PHE A 148 -8.13 -8.29 -0.62
N ALA A 149 -7.17 -8.86 -1.35
CA ALA A 149 -5.81 -9.07 -0.86
C ALA A 149 -5.14 -7.76 -0.41
N MET A 150 -5.29 -6.67 -1.18
CA MET A 150 -4.80 -5.34 -0.77
C MET A 150 -5.41 -4.87 0.55
N THR A 151 -6.73 -5.03 0.70
CA THR A 151 -7.45 -4.68 1.93
C THR A 151 -6.91 -5.48 3.11
N CYS A 152 -6.78 -6.80 2.98
CA CYS A 152 -6.22 -7.65 4.04
C CYS A 152 -4.79 -7.22 4.45
N VAL A 153 -3.90 -6.99 3.48
CA VAL A 153 -2.52 -6.57 3.74
C VAL A 153 -2.45 -5.19 4.41
N LYS A 154 -3.40 -4.29 4.09
CA LYS A 154 -3.47 -2.97 4.73
C LYS A 154 -3.98 -3.06 6.17
N TYR A 155 -5.10 -3.77 6.38
CA TYR A 155 -5.83 -3.71 7.65
C TYR A 155 -5.31 -4.70 8.70
N ILE A 156 -4.74 -5.85 8.32
CA ILE A 156 -4.26 -6.86 9.29
C ILE A 156 -3.05 -6.34 10.11
N PRO A 157 -2.00 -5.76 9.51
CA PRO A 157 -0.92 -5.16 10.29
C PRO A 157 -1.41 -3.97 11.12
N GLN A 158 -2.39 -3.21 10.61
CA GLN A 158 -2.94 -2.04 11.29
C GLN A 158 -3.80 -2.41 12.50
N SER A 159 -4.51 -3.54 12.48
CA SER A 159 -5.22 -4.07 13.66
C SER A 159 -4.26 -4.59 14.74
N HIS A 160 -3.07 -5.05 14.37
CA HIS A 160 -2.03 -5.45 15.33
C HIS A 160 -1.23 -4.25 15.87
N LEU A 161 -1.01 -3.21 15.05
CA LEU A 161 -0.35 -1.95 15.45
C LEU A 161 -1.29 -0.97 16.16
N CYS A 162 -2.60 -1.24 16.15
CA CYS A 162 -3.55 -0.67 17.09
C CYS A 162 -3.80 -1.63 18.26
N PRO A 163 -2.87 -1.83 19.21
CA PRO A 163 -3.34 -1.91 20.57
C PRO A 163 -3.76 -0.48 20.90
N LEU A 164 -5.04 -0.16 20.77
CA LEU A 164 -5.60 0.82 21.69
C LEU A 164 -5.82 0.02 22.98
N PRO A 165 -4.92 0.07 23.98
CA PRO A 165 -5.43 0.03 25.32
C PRO A 165 -6.31 1.27 25.42
N LEU A 166 -7.64 1.09 25.39
CA LEU A 166 -8.60 2.12 25.81
C LEU A 166 -8.37 2.62 27.26
N MET A 167 -7.35 2.07 27.93
CA MET A 167 -6.94 2.31 29.31
C MET A 167 -5.66 3.16 29.44
N VAL A 168 -4.95 3.49 28.35
CA VAL A 168 -3.74 4.35 28.43
C VAL A 168 -3.97 5.61 27.61
N GLN A 169 -4.15 6.72 28.31
CA GLN A 169 -4.10 8.05 27.71
C GLN A 169 -2.70 8.27 27.11
N PRO A 170 -2.56 8.47 25.78
CA PRO A 170 -1.27 8.85 25.22
C PRO A 170 -0.86 10.21 25.78
N ILE A 171 0.41 10.35 26.20
CA ILE A 171 1.01 11.58 26.76
C ILE A 171 0.78 12.82 25.86
N ILE A 172 0.56 12.59 24.57
CA ILE A 172 0.36 13.61 23.53
C ILE A 172 -1.08 14.17 23.52
N TRP A 173 -2.06 13.52 24.20
CA TRP A 173 -3.45 13.98 24.24
C TRP A 173 -3.62 15.41 24.77
N ASN A 174 -2.73 15.85 25.68
CA ASN A 174 -2.75 17.21 26.20
C ASN A 174 -2.20 18.27 25.22
N TYR A 175 -1.46 17.87 24.19
CA TYR A 175 -0.81 18.78 23.25
C TYR A 175 -1.50 18.85 21.88
N ASP A 176 -2.37 17.89 21.57
CA ASP A 176 -3.08 17.85 20.30
C ASP A 176 -4.51 18.40 20.45
N HIS A 177 -4.67 19.69 20.12
CA HIS A 177 -5.96 20.38 20.17
C HIS A 177 -7.00 19.81 19.20
N SER A 178 -6.59 19.03 18.19
CA SER A 178 -7.50 18.40 17.24
C SER A 178 -8.32 17.25 17.87
N LEU A 179 -7.82 16.67 18.97
CA LEU A 179 -8.47 15.54 19.66
C LEU A 179 -9.57 15.96 20.65
N ARG A 180 -9.72 17.28 20.93
CA ARG A 180 -10.81 17.81 21.77
C ARG A 180 -12.20 17.72 21.13
N LEU A 181 -12.25 17.44 19.82
CA LEU A 181 -13.51 17.25 19.08
C LEU A 181 -14.11 15.86 19.27
N TYR A 182 -13.32 14.90 19.78
CA TYR A 182 -13.82 13.56 20.09
C TYR A 182 -14.35 13.54 21.52
N PRO A 183 -15.56 13.01 21.75
CA PRO A 183 -16.07 12.83 23.11
C PRO A 183 -15.12 11.93 23.89
N THR A 184 -14.84 12.29 25.13
CA THR A 184 -13.96 11.50 25.97
C THR A 184 -14.60 10.14 26.23
N PRO A 185 -13.83 9.05 26.39
CA PRO A 185 -14.37 7.70 26.52
C PRO A 185 -15.41 7.55 27.64
N HIS A 186 -15.32 8.39 28.67
CA HIS A 186 -16.24 8.41 29.80
C HIS A 186 -17.63 8.95 29.47
N THR A 187 -17.81 9.67 28.35
CA THR A 187 -19.12 10.21 27.93
C THR A 187 -19.93 9.23 27.07
N VAL A 188 -19.34 8.13 26.62
CA VAL A 188 -19.99 7.14 25.73
C VAL A 188 -20.62 5.98 26.51
N TYR A 189 -20.23 5.79 27.78
CA TYR A 189 -20.69 4.69 28.64
C TYR A 189 -21.49 5.15 29.86
N SER A 190 -22.16 6.31 29.77
CA SER A 190 -23.12 6.80 30.76
C SER A 190 -24.53 6.80 30.21
#